data_AF-A0A1J0R966-F1
#
_entry.id   AF-A0A1J0R966-F1
#
_cell.length_a   1.000
_cell.length_b   1.000
_cell.length_c   1.000
_cell.angle_alpha   90.00
_cell.angle_beta   90.00
_cell.angle_gamma   90.00
#
_symmetry.space_group_name_H-M   'P 1'
#
loop_
_entity.id
_entity.type
_entity.pdbx_description
1 polymer ?
#
loop_
_entity_poly.entity_id
_entity_poly.type
_entity_poly.pdbx_seq_one_letter_code
_entity_poly.pdbx_strand_id
1 'polypeptide(L)'
;MSISDKSQQKMFKKKTGENEYHGMLPDSTKDHGGWAEMWPRWHKAMKALKVDKKKQDLAQAGLKQLSDDETAALRDHLKPILEKILQIGYARANLQPALAKPDASQLKETLQTAIFGAARKTKADVQHTDAVTMTGRTNYETCCDITPGRGKAKSVAAAVACLCAKASANAVDGACRFSIKPSTAWNPSAAVEAGRVKQPLAFCPGTTDESLTRHRLDSILSALKRQMKIISSHGYLGELHTTSCGCKNNDGLCVKYTSFTGKDGKAFEDIPWVMTLSTLVSELKERKKAAIQASFLAEQLIAEKDTAYSLAETTKQAENLVEVTSDGEGTGSKQQSGDCMTHKDNKTVCEKTEKCKWEGKTGNSTNLNLKREKDRKHNKQRHQIHNKGQINSNVNYNPNAPRLLNENGKIMLAEIPLFS
;
A
#
# COMPACT_ATOMS: atom_id res chain seq x y z
N MET A 1 -28.53 -6.04 2.24
CA MET A 1 -29.57 -5.03 1.96
C MET A 1 -30.69 -5.58 1.09
N SER A 2 -30.43 -6.17 -0.08
CA SER A 2 -31.47 -6.79 -0.94
C SER A 2 -32.30 -7.85 -0.20
N ILE A 3 -31.63 -8.66 0.62
CA ILE A 3 -32.22 -9.71 1.45
C ILE A 3 -32.65 -9.24 2.84
N SER A 4 -32.50 -7.96 3.21
CA SER A 4 -32.86 -7.46 4.55
C SER A 4 -34.37 -7.43 4.79
N ASP A 5 -34.81 -7.40 6.04
CA ASP A 5 -36.24 -7.38 6.37
C ASP A 5 -36.95 -6.14 5.81
N LYS A 6 -38.22 -6.30 5.44
CA LYS A 6 -39.04 -5.18 4.92
C LYS A 6 -39.15 -4.05 5.95
N SER A 7 -39.21 -4.37 7.24
CA SER A 7 -39.19 -3.37 8.33
C SER A 7 -37.88 -2.58 8.35
N GLN A 8 -36.74 -3.26 8.25
CA GLN A 8 -35.41 -2.63 8.19
C GLN A 8 -35.25 -1.77 6.92
N GLN A 9 -35.71 -2.23 5.75
CA GLN A 9 -35.66 -1.44 4.52
C GLN A 9 -36.53 -0.17 4.60
N LYS A 10 -37.66 -0.22 5.30
CA LYS A 10 -38.54 0.94 5.53
C LYS A 10 -37.91 2.02 6.40
N MET A 11 -37.01 1.66 7.32
CA MET A 11 -36.30 2.64 8.18
C MET A 11 -35.47 3.65 7.37
N PHE A 12 -35.05 3.29 6.16
CA PHE A 12 -34.28 4.18 5.29
C PHE A 12 -35.15 5.14 4.48
N LYS A 13 -36.46 4.88 4.32
CA LYS A 13 -37.35 5.72 3.50
C LYS A 13 -37.89 6.89 4.31
N LYS A 14 -37.86 8.10 3.75
CA LYS A 14 -38.58 9.24 4.31
C LYS A 14 -40.08 9.09 4.09
N LYS A 15 -40.88 9.70 4.96
CA LYS A 15 -42.36 9.70 4.87
C LYS A 15 -42.91 10.50 3.68
N THR A 16 -42.13 11.43 3.12
CA THR A 16 -42.49 12.30 2.01
C THR A 16 -41.66 11.96 0.77
N GLY A 17 -42.32 11.59 -0.33
CA GLY A 17 -41.71 11.35 -1.65
C GLY A 17 -41.31 9.89 -1.93
N GLU A 18 -41.74 9.34 -3.06
CA GLU A 18 -41.21 8.08 -3.58
C GLU A 18 -39.71 8.25 -3.86
N ASN A 19 -38.87 7.44 -3.20
CA ASN A 19 -37.41 7.41 -3.34
C ASN A 19 -36.61 8.46 -2.54
N GLU A 20 -37.21 9.14 -1.57
CA GLU A 20 -36.43 9.91 -0.60
C GLU A 20 -35.92 9.00 0.53
N TYR A 21 -34.60 9.01 0.77
CA TYR A 21 -33.96 8.21 1.81
C TYR A 21 -33.28 9.09 2.88
N HIS A 22 -33.28 8.61 4.12
CA HIS A 22 -32.55 9.23 5.23
C HIS A 22 -31.04 9.05 5.03
N GLY A 23 -30.33 10.15 4.75
CA GLY A 23 -28.88 10.15 4.55
C GLY A 23 -28.06 9.91 5.82
N MET A 24 -28.68 10.15 6.98
CA MET A 24 -28.14 9.93 8.33
C MET A 24 -29.17 9.16 9.15
N LEU A 25 -28.73 8.51 10.24
CA LEU A 25 -29.60 7.83 11.19
C LEU A 25 -30.62 8.85 11.73
N PRO A 26 -31.94 8.63 11.61
CA PRO A 26 -32.93 9.56 12.13
C PRO A 26 -32.83 9.66 13.66
N ASP A 27 -32.93 10.86 14.23
CA ASP A 27 -32.87 11.09 15.68
C ASP A 27 -33.91 10.28 16.48
N SER A 28 -35.03 9.94 15.83
CA SER A 28 -36.09 9.09 16.39
C SER A 28 -35.72 7.60 16.48
N THR A 29 -34.55 7.21 15.97
CA THR A 29 -34.11 5.81 15.91
C THR A 29 -32.98 5.60 16.92
N LYS A 30 -33.16 4.64 17.82
CA LYS A 30 -32.12 4.29 18.79
C LYS A 30 -30.91 3.69 18.06
N ASP A 31 -29.72 4.21 18.36
CA ASP A 31 -28.48 3.55 17.95
C ASP A 31 -28.28 2.31 18.84
N HIS A 32 -28.29 1.14 18.22
CA HIS A 32 -28.09 -0.15 18.90
C HIS A 32 -26.62 -0.57 18.95
N GLY A 33 -25.70 0.37 18.73
CA GLY A 33 -24.26 0.16 18.70
C GLY A 33 -23.78 0.03 17.26
N GLY A 34 -23.12 1.07 16.75
CA GLY A 34 -22.50 1.10 15.41
C GLY A 34 -23.47 1.40 14.26
N TRP A 35 -24.75 1.70 14.53
CA TRP A 35 -25.70 2.03 13.46
C TRP A 35 -25.37 3.37 12.83
N ALA A 36 -25.03 4.39 13.62
CA ALA A 36 -24.64 5.70 13.08
C ALA A 36 -23.43 5.59 12.15
N GLU A 37 -22.43 4.77 12.51
CA GLU A 37 -21.22 4.53 11.71
C GLU A 37 -21.53 3.80 10.39
N MET A 38 -22.41 2.81 10.45
CA MET A 38 -22.76 1.98 9.29
C MET A 38 -23.82 2.61 8.38
N TRP A 39 -24.58 3.58 8.89
CA TRP A 39 -25.70 4.21 8.17
C TRP A 39 -25.32 4.75 6.79
N PRO A 40 -24.21 5.49 6.60
CA PRO A 40 -23.82 5.99 5.28
C PRO A 40 -23.60 4.86 4.26
N ARG A 41 -23.00 3.74 4.70
CA ARG A 41 -22.77 2.56 3.85
C ARG A 41 -24.10 1.91 3.48
N TRP A 42 -24.99 1.72 4.45
CA TRP A 42 -26.30 1.15 4.26
C TRP A 42 -27.19 2.01 3.36
N HIS A 43 -27.21 3.32 3.59
CA HIS A 43 -27.92 4.28 2.75
C HIS A 43 -27.43 4.25 1.29
N LYS A 44 -26.11 4.19 1.06
CA LYS A 44 -25.55 4.03 -0.30
C LYS A 44 -26.01 2.73 -0.95
N ALA A 45 -25.98 1.61 -0.21
CA ALA A 45 -26.46 0.31 -0.69
C ALA A 45 -27.97 0.33 -0.97
N MET A 46 -28.77 0.96 -0.12
CA MET A 46 -30.22 1.11 -0.33
C MET A 46 -30.56 1.98 -1.54
N LYS A 47 -29.83 3.08 -1.77
CA LYS A 47 -29.97 3.89 -3.00
C LYS A 47 -29.60 3.10 -4.25
N ALA A 48 -28.64 2.18 -4.14
CA ALA A 48 -28.31 1.28 -5.24
C ALA A 48 -29.40 0.24 -5.51
N LEU A 49 -30.23 -0.13 -4.53
CA LEU A 49 -31.26 -1.17 -4.62
C LEU A 49 -32.61 -0.69 -5.17
N LYS A 50 -32.61 0.00 -6.32
CA LYS A 50 -33.86 0.17 -7.09
C LYS A 50 -34.43 -1.20 -7.47
N VAL A 51 -35.76 -1.32 -7.68
CA VAL A 51 -36.46 -2.62 -7.86
C VAL A 51 -35.79 -3.52 -8.90
N ASP A 52 -35.35 -2.96 -10.03
CA ASP A 52 -34.66 -3.71 -11.08
C ASP A 52 -33.27 -4.20 -10.65
N LYS A 53 -32.54 -3.37 -9.90
CA LYS A 53 -31.23 -3.73 -9.34
C LYS A 53 -31.35 -4.77 -8.24
N LYS A 54 -32.41 -4.74 -7.43
CA LYS A 54 -32.67 -5.81 -6.45
C LYS A 54 -32.83 -7.17 -7.13
N LYS A 55 -33.64 -7.24 -8.20
CA LYS A 55 -33.82 -8.47 -8.98
C LYS A 55 -32.51 -8.92 -9.63
N GLN A 56 -31.75 -7.98 -10.19
CA GLN A 56 -30.45 -8.25 -10.80
C GLN A 56 -29.41 -8.74 -9.80
N ASP A 57 -29.29 -8.11 -8.63
CA ASP A 57 -28.35 -8.50 -7.57
C ASP A 57 -28.65 -9.91 -7.05
N LEU A 58 -29.93 -10.22 -6.85
CA LEU A 58 -30.37 -11.56 -6.47
C LEU A 58 -30.08 -12.57 -7.58
N ALA A 59 -30.39 -12.25 -8.84
CA ALA A 59 -30.07 -13.10 -9.98
C ALA A 59 -28.55 -13.35 -10.15
N GLN A 60 -27.72 -12.33 -9.92
CA GLN A 60 -26.26 -12.43 -9.94
C GLN A 60 -25.72 -13.30 -8.80
N ALA A 61 -26.41 -13.33 -7.66
CA ALA A 61 -26.18 -14.28 -6.58
C ALA A 61 -26.78 -15.67 -6.83
N GLY A 62 -27.37 -15.94 -8.00
CA GLY A 62 -28.05 -17.20 -8.26
C GLY A 62 -29.36 -17.37 -7.49
N LEU A 63 -29.83 -16.34 -6.78
CA LEU A 63 -31.05 -16.33 -5.97
C LEU A 63 -32.24 -15.89 -6.83
N LYS A 64 -32.95 -16.85 -7.43
CA LYS A 64 -34.11 -16.52 -8.28
C LYS A 64 -35.41 -16.41 -7.48
N GLN A 65 -35.56 -17.18 -6.40
CA GLN A 65 -36.60 -17.08 -5.38
C GLN A 65 -36.02 -17.64 -4.08
N LEU A 66 -36.30 -16.97 -2.96
CA LEU A 66 -35.98 -17.44 -1.60
C LEU A 66 -37.26 -17.29 -0.78
N SER A 67 -37.59 -18.31 0.00
CA SER A 67 -38.56 -18.21 1.08
C SER A 67 -38.06 -17.29 2.18
N ASP A 68 -38.95 -16.90 3.09
CA ASP A 68 -38.58 -16.06 4.24
C ASP A 68 -37.56 -16.77 5.15
N ASP A 69 -37.70 -18.10 5.33
CA ASP A 69 -36.78 -18.92 6.15
C ASP A 69 -35.40 -19.07 5.51
N GLU A 70 -35.32 -19.32 4.21
CA GLU A 70 -34.03 -19.35 3.50
C GLU A 70 -33.35 -17.98 3.48
N THR A 71 -34.15 -16.91 3.37
CA THR A 71 -33.65 -15.55 3.48
C THR A 71 -33.06 -15.29 4.87
N ALA A 72 -33.70 -15.79 5.93
CA ALA A 72 -33.18 -15.70 7.29
C ALA A 72 -31.88 -16.50 7.48
N ALA A 73 -31.84 -17.76 7.03
CA ALA A 73 -30.64 -18.60 7.10
C ALA A 73 -29.46 -18.02 6.30
N LEU A 74 -29.73 -17.48 5.11
CA LEU A 74 -28.70 -16.82 4.29
C LEU A 74 -28.13 -15.59 5.00
N ARG A 75 -28.95 -14.77 5.69
CA ARG A 75 -28.44 -13.66 6.50
C ARG A 75 -27.53 -14.15 7.60
N ASP A 76 -27.90 -15.21 8.30
CA ASP A 76 -27.09 -15.76 9.40
C ASP A 76 -25.73 -16.25 8.92
N HIS A 77 -25.69 -16.92 7.77
CA HIS A 77 -24.44 -17.34 7.14
C HIS A 77 -23.62 -16.16 6.58
N LEU A 78 -24.26 -15.07 6.13
CA LEU A 78 -23.57 -13.88 5.64
C LEU A 78 -22.98 -13.00 6.75
N LYS A 79 -23.54 -13.00 7.96
CA LYS A 79 -23.04 -12.22 9.10
C LYS A 79 -21.51 -12.33 9.30
N PRO A 80 -20.93 -13.52 9.47
CA PRO A 80 -19.48 -13.64 9.68
C PRO A 80 -18.65 -13.19 8.46
N ILE A 81 -19.16 -13.35 7.23
CA ILE A 81 -18.49 -12.88 6.01
C ILE A 81 -18.49 -11.34 5.98
N LEU A 82 -19.63 -10.73 6.27
CA LEU A 82 -19.78 -9.27 6.32
C LEU A 82 -18.90 -8.66 7.42
N GLU A 83 -18.77 -9.31 8.57
CA GLU A 83 -17.87 -8.86 9.63
C GLU A 83 -16.41 -8.84 9.17
N LYS A 84 -15.95 -9.91 8.49
CA LYS A 84 -14.60 -9.93 7.89
C LYS A 84 -14.40 -8.84 6.84
N ILE A 85 -15.38 -8.63 5.97
CA ILE A 85 -15.37 -7.55 4.96
C ILE A 85 -15.22 -6.18 5.63
N LEU A 86 -15.89 -5.95 6.76
CA LEU A 86 -15.75 -4.70 7.53
C LEU A 86 -14.34 -4.56 8.10
N GLN A 87 -13.80 -5.60 8.73
CA GLN A 87 -12.43 -5.60 9.25
C GLN A 87 -11.39 -5.32 8.17
N ILE A 88 -11.51 -5.96 7.00
CA ILE A 88 -10.68 -5.68 5.83
C ILE A 88 -10.84 -4.22 5.39
N GLY A 89 -12.08 -3.71 5.37
CA GLY A 89 -12.37 -2.31 5.05
C GLY A 89 -11.67 -1.32 5.99
N TYR A 90 -11.72 -1.56 7.31
CA TYR A 90 -11.01 -0.74 8.30
C TYR A 90 -9.49 -0.82 8.13
N ALA A 91 -8.95 -2.03 7.94
CA ALA A 91 -7.52 -2.22 7.69
C ALA A 91 -7.06 -1.45 6.44
N ARG A 92 -7.87 -1.44 5.37
CA ARG A 92 -7.58 -0.64 4.17
C ARG A 92 -7.68 0.86 4.40
N ALA A 93 -8.62 1.33 5.22
CA ALA A 93 -8.74 2.74 5.58
C ALA A 93 -7.51 3.23 6.35
N ASN A 94 -6.98 2.41 7.26
CA ASN A 94 -5.77 2.71 8.03
C ASN A 94 -4.50 2.85 7.17
N LEU A 95 -4.49 2.30 5.94
CA LEU A 95 -3.39 2.47 4.99
C LEU A 95 -3.45 3.79 4.22
N GLN A 96 -4.59 4.49 4.19
CA GLN A 96 -4.78 5.72 3.40
C GLN A 96 -3.76 6.82 3.69
N PRO A 97 -3.40 7.12 4.96
CA PRO A 97 -2.40 8.15 5.25
C PRO A 97 -1.03 7.85 4.61
N ALA A 98 -0.61 6.58 4.61
CA ALA A 98 0.65 6.17 4.00
C ALA A 98 0.57 6.12 2.46
N LEU A 99 -0.60 5.75 1.91
CA LEU A 99 -0.84 5.74 0.46
C LEU A 99 -0.90 7.16 -0.14
N ALA A 100 -1.33 8.14 0.66
CA ALA A 100 -1.45 9.54 0.25
C ALA A 100 -0.11 10.29 0.20
N LYS A 101 0.97 9.73 0.77
CA LYS A 101 2.29 10.37 0.86
C LYS A 101 3.37 9.62 0.06
N PRO A 102 4.41 10.30 -0.45
CA PRO A 102 4.47 11.76 -0.62
C PRO A 102 3.40 12.22 -1.62
N ASP A 103 2.96 13.47 -1.48
CA ASP A 103 2.08 14.09 -2.48
C ASP A 103 2.85 14.24 -3.80
N ALA A 104 2.38 13.53 -4.82
CA ALA A 104 3.03 13.51 -6.13
C ALA A 104 3.03 14.91 -6.77
N SER A 105 2.02 15.74 -6.49
CA SER A 105 1.91 17.10 -7.04
C SER A 105 2.95 18.05 -6.45
N GLN A 106 3.36 17.82 -5.20
CA GLN A 106 4.32 18.67 -4.47
C GLN A 106 5.76 18.14 -4.56
N LEU A 107 5.95 16.88 -4.96
CA LEU A 107 7.26 16.21 -4.95
C LEU A 107 8.35 17.02 -5.67
N LYS A 108 8.02 17.60 -6.83
CA LYS A 108 8.95 18.44 -7.60
C LYS A 108 9.37 19.68 -6.82
N GLU A 109 8.41 20.39 -6.21
CA GLU A 109 8.68 21.60 -5.44
C GLU A 109 9.45 21.28 -4.15
N THR A 110 9.18 20.13 -3.51
CA THR A 110 9.94 19.62 -2.36
C THR A 110 11.40 19.37 -2.73
N LEU A 111 11.65 18.67 -3.84
CA LEU A 111 13.00 18.42 -4.34
C LEU A 111 13.71 19.72 -4.72
N GLN A 112 13.04 20.64 -5.41
CA GLN A 112 13.60 21.95 -5.75
C GLN A 112 13.95 22.75 -4.51
N THR A 113 13.11 22.72 -3.48
CA THR A 113 13.38 23.40 -2.21
C THR A 113 14.59 22.81 -1.50
N ALA A 114 14.72 21.49 -1.43
CA ALA A 114 15.90 20.85 -0.84
C ALA A 114 17.18 21.17 -1.64
N ILE A 115 17.11 21.14 -2.97
CA ILE A 115 18.27 21.30 -3.85
C ILE A 115 18.69 22.77 -3.97
N PHE A 116 17.75 23.67 -4.26
CA PHE A 116 18.02 25.08 -4.59
C PHE A 116 17.67 26.04 -3.45
N GLY A 117 17.00 25.57 -2.40
CA GLY A 117 16.57 26.38 -1.26
C GLY A 117 15.27 27.15 -1.46
N ALA A 118 14.63 27.00 -2.63
CA ALA A 118 13.30 27.51 -2.96
C ALA A 118 12.61 26.65 -4.04
N ALA A 119 11.28 26.62 -4.01
CA ALA A 119 10.46 25.94 -5.02
C ALA A 119 10.61 26.60 -6.40
N ARG A 120 10.35 25.83 -7.47
CA ARG A 120 10.35 26.27 -8.87
C ARG A 120 11.68 26.80 -9.40
N LYS A 121 12.76 26.65 -8.65
CA LYS A 121 14.13 26.98 -9.10
C LYS A 121 14.77 25.81 -9.85
N THR A 122 15.79 26.16 -10.61
CA THR A 122 16.63 25.29 -11.42
C THR A 122 18.08 25.74 -11.29
N LYS A 123 19.01 24.97 -11.89
CA LYS A 123 20.42 25.36 -11.98
C LYS A 123 20.65 26.71 -12.68
N ALA A 124 19.77 27.10 -13.59
CA ALA A 124 19.95 28.29 -14.43
C ALA A 124 19.49 29.59 -13.75
N ASP A 125 18.48 29.52 -12.88
CA ASP A 125 17.78 30.68 -12.33
C ASP A 125 17.91 30.83 -10.81
N VAL A 126 18.43 29.82 -10.09
CA VAL A 126 18.70 29.88 -8.65
C VAL A 126 19.55 31.10 -8.27
N GLN A 127 19.06 31.88 -7.32
CA GLN A 127 19.75 33.05 -6.77
C GLN A 127 20.50 32.67 -5.49
N HIS A 128 21.44 33.51 -5.08
CA HIS A 128 22.12 33.30 -3.80
C HIS A 128 21.14 33.32 -2.62
N THR A 129 20.16 34.23 -2.62
CA THR A 129 19.10 34.33 -1.60
C THR A 129 18.17 33.12 -1.56
N ASP A 130 18.05 32.38 -2.66
CA ASP A 130 17.33 31.11 -2.66
C ASP A 130 18.12 30.06 -1.89
N ALA A 131 19.43 29.95 -2.13
CA ALA A 131 20.28 28.89 -1.60
C ALA A 131 20.82 29.14 -0.18
N VAL A 132 21.04 30.41 0.19
CA VAL A 132 21.57 30.85 1.49
C VAL A 132 20.64 31.89 2.14
N THR A 133 20.65 31.99 3.47
CA THR A 133 19.79 32.94 4.23
C THR A 133 20.38 34.35 4.36
N MET A 134 21.34 34.71 3.52
CA MET A 134 22.14 35.92 3.69
C MET A 134 21.62 37.10 2.88
N THR A 135 21.62 38.28 3.50
CA THR A 135 21.28 39.56 2.87
C THR A 135 22.43 40.56 3.12
N GLY A 136 23.58 40.38 2.46
CA GLY A 136 24.71 41.32 2.57
C GLY A 136 26.11 40.70 2.45
N ARG A 137 27.12 41.43 2.91
CA ARG A 137 28.53 40.99 2.96
C ARG A 137 28.71 39.91 4.00
N THR A 138 29.52 38.90 3.72
CA THR A 138 29.92 37.92 4.72
C THR A 138 31.21 37.20 4.39
N ASN A 139 31.83 36.64 5.41
CA ASN A 139 32.93 35.72 5.21
C ASN A 139 32.44 34.33 4.78
N TYR A 140 33.35 33.58 4.16
CA TYR A 140 33.05 32.26 3.64
C TYR A 140 32.59 31.29 4.73
N GLU A 141 33.28 31.29 5.88
CA GLU A 141 33.00 30.37 6.98
C GLU A 141 31.55 30.48 7.47
N THR A 142 31.06 31.70 7.65
CA THR A 142 29.68 31.96 8.09
C THR A 142 28.69 31.52 7.02
N CYS A 143 29.00 31.75 5.75
CA CYS A 143 28.13 31.32 4.65
C CYS A 143 28.04 29.80 4.57
N CYS A 144 29.17 29.12 4.76
CA CYS A 144 29.31 27.68 4.62
C CYS A 144 29.09 26.90 5.92
N ASP A 145 28.46 27.53 6.91
CA ASP A 145 27.86 26.84 8.05
C ASP A 145 26.42 26.42 7.67
N ILE A 146 26.12 25.12 7.79
CA ILE A 146 24.78 24.54 7.50
C ILE A 146 23.98 24.21 8.76
N THR A 147 24.48 24.61 9.92
CA THR A 147 23.89 24.17 11.18
C THR A 147 22.50 24.76 11.37
N PRO A 148 21.48 23.95 11.69
CA PRO A 148 20.12 24.43 11.91
C PRO A 148 20.06 25.65 12.84
N GLY A 149 19.27 26.65 12.46
CA GLY A 149 19.01 27.87 13.24
C GLY A 149 20.11 28.93 13.26
N ARG A 150 21.36 28.60 12.89
CA ARG A 150 22.49 29.55 12.92
C ARG A 150 23.27 29.65 11.62
N GLY A 151 23.36 28.54 10.89
CA GLY A 151 24.01 28.44 9.59
C GLY A 151 23.30 29.23 8.52
N LYS A 152 24.04 29.56 7.46
CA LYS A 152 23.55 30.35 6.33
C LYS A 152 23.29 29.51 5.10
N ALA A 153 24.05 28.45 4.89
CA ALA A 153 23.80 27.48 3.84
C ALA A 153 22.60 26.60 4.22
N LYS A 154 21.55 26.60 3.38
CA LYS A 154 20.30 25.87 3.66
C LYS A 154 19.90 24.85 2.59
N SER A 155 20.71 24.69 1.53
CA SER A 155 20.38 23.86 0.36
C SER A 155 21.58 23.09 -0.16
N VAL A 156 21.34 22.09 -1.01
CA VAL A 156 22.42 21.37 -1.73
C VAL A 156 23.22 22.34 -2.59
N ALA A 157 22.56 23.29 -3.25
CA ALA A 157 23.19 24.33 -4.07
C ALA A 157 24.18 25.17 -3.28
N ALA A 158 23.83 25.57 -2.06
CA ALA A 158 24.74 26.27 -1.17
C ALA A 158 25.92 25.38 -0.76
N ALA A 159 25.68 24.11 -0.43
CA ALA A 159 26.74 23.17 -0.10
C ALA A 159 27.72 22.97 -1.26
N VAL A 160 27.23 22.80 -2.48
CA VAL A 160 28.06 22.70 -3.70
C VAL A 160 28.86 23.99 -3.91
N ALA A 161 28.23 25.16 -3.75
CA ALA A 161 28.94 26.43 -3.82
C ALA A 161 30.08 26.51 -2.79
N CYS A 162 29.84 26.05 -1.56
CA CYS A 162 30.83 25.99 -0.49
C CYS A 162 31.93 24.93 -0.64
N LEU A 163 31.73 23.93 -1.50
CA LEU A 163 32.75 22.92 -1.80
C LEU A 163 33.59 23.33 -3.01
N CYS A 164 33.01 24.14 -3.90
CA CYS A 164 33.56 24.39 -5.23
C CYS A 164 33.86 25.87 -5.51
N ALA A 165 33.70 26.75 -4.53
CA ALA A 165 33.96 28.17 -4.73
C ALA A 165 35.43 28.44 -5.04
N LYS A 166 35.62 29.47 -5.86
CA LYS A 166 36.92 30.11 -6.06
C LYS A 166 37.08 31.25 -5.05
N ALA A 167 38.17 31.25 -4.29
CA ALA A 167 38.55 32.37 -3.43
C ALA A 167 39.01 33.60 -4.22
N SER A 168 38.84 34.79 -3.65
CA SER A 168 39.42 36.03 -4.22
C SER A 168 40.95 36.14 -4.05
N ALA A 169 41.52 35.55 -2.99
CA ALA A 169 42.95 35.53 -2.72
C ALA A 169 43.38 34.13 -2.26
N ASN A 170 44.60 33.69 -2.64
CA ASN A 170 45.16 32.39 -2.27
C ASN A 170 44.21 31.21 -2.56
N ALA A 171 43.52 31.26 -3.70
CA ALA A 171 42.52 30.28 -4.08
C ALA A 171 43.15 28.90 -4.34
N VAL A 172 42.46 27.84 -3.90
CA VAL A 172 42.70 26.49 -4.39
C VAL A 172 41.94 26.34 -5.70
N ASP A 173 42.63 26.52 -6.82
CA ASP A 173 42.05 26.33 -8.14
C ASP A 173 41.70 24.85 -8.35
N GLY A 174 40.55 24.58 -8.99
CA GLY A 174 40.19 23.22 -9.45
C GLY A 174 39.80 22.22 -8.35
N ALA A 175 39.41 22.66 -7.15
CA ALA A 175 39.06 21.76 -6.04
C ALA A 175 37.93 20.76 -6.36
N CYS A 176 36.93 21.18 -7.15
CA CYS A 176 35.88 20.30 -7.67
C CYS A 176 36.22 19.69 -9.05
N ARG A 177 37.52 19.63 -9.40
CA ARG A 177 38.06 19.09 -10.65
C ARG A 177 37.53 19.75 -11.92
N PHE A 178 37.20 21.04 -11.86
CA PHE A 178 36.79 21.80 -13.03
C PHE A 178 38.02 22.18 -13.86
N SER A 179 38.01 21.81 -15.15
CA SER A 179 39.03 22.20 -16.14
C SER A 179 38.99 23.70 -16.46
N ILE A 180 37.87 24.37 -16.14
CA ILE A 180 37.61 25.79 -16.38
C ILE A 180 37.23 26.43 -15.05
N LYS A 181 37.80 27.61 -14.77
CA LYS A 181 37.63 28.35 -13.51
C LYS A 181 36.21 28.91 -13.41
N PRO A 182 35.53 28.84 -12.25
CA PRO A 182 34.47 29.80 -11.93
C PRO A 182 35.04 31.23 -12.09
N SER A 183 34.41 32.06 -12.92
CA SER A 183 34.95 33.38 -13.26
C SER A 183 34.78 34.38 -12.12
N THR A 184 33.76 34.18 -11.28
CA THR A 184 33.48 35.04 -10.13
C THR A 184 34.34 34.50 -8.96
N ALA A 185 35.12 35.33 -8.25
CA ALA A 185 35.94 34.94 -7.06
C ALA A 185 35.43 35.51 -5.71
N TRP A 186 35.21 34.69 -4.67
CA TRP A 186 34.41 35.08 -3.49
C TRP A 186 35.14 36.13 -2.69
N ASN A 187 34.59 37.35 -2.72
CA ASN A 187 35.15 38.49 -2.02
C ASN A 187 34.32 38.76 -0.75
N PRO A 188 34.86 38.53 0.45
CA PRO A 188 34.13 38.78 1.71
C PRO A 188 33.79 40.25 1.92
N SER A 189 34.46 41.16 1.20
CA SER A 189 34.20 42.60 1.21
C SER A 189 33.10 43.04 0.23
N ALA A 190 32.55 42.13 -0.57
CA ALA A 190 31.47 42.41 -1.52
C ALA A 190 30.18 41.64 -1.18
N ALA A 191 29.06 42.07 -1.76
CA ALA A 191 27.81 41.32 -1.65
C ALA A 191 27.94 39.98 -2.39
N VAL A 192 27.25 38.96 -1.89
CA VAL A 192 27.19 37.65 -2.55
C VAL A 192 26.35 37.77 -3.82
N GLU A 193 26.94 37.43 -4.97
CA GLU A 193 26.25 37.43 -6.26
C GLU A 193 25.72 36.04 -6.62
N ALA A 194 24.68 35.96 -7.46
CA ALA A 194 24.10 34.70 -7.91
C ALA A 194 25.10 33.78 -8.63
N GLY A 195 26.10 34.35 -9.32
CA GLY A 195 27.16 33.60 -10.00
C GLY A 195 27.93 32.64 -9.07
N ARG A 196 27.99 32.95 -7.77
CA ARG A 196 28.61 32.10 -6.73
C ARG A 196 27.98 30.72 -6.62
N VAL A 197 26.67 30.66 -6.81
CA VAL A 197 25.89 29.44 -6.68
C VAL A 197 25.70 28.82 -8.06
N LYS A 198 25.37 29.63 -9.08
CA LYS A 198 25.09 29.15 -10.43
C LYS A 198 26.30 28.53 -11.12
N GLN A 199 27.49 29.12 -11.00
CA GLN A 199 28.67 28.63 -11.73
C GLN A 199 29.09 27.23 -11.27
N PRO A 200 29.24 26.94 -9.95
CA PRO A 200 29.48 25.57 -9.49
C PRO A 200 28.43 24.56 -9.99
N LEU A 201 27.15 24.94 -9.98
CA LEU A 201 26.06 24.07 -10.44
C LEU A 201 26.06 23.84 -11.96
N ALA A 202 26.56 24.80 -12.74
CA ALA A 202 26.65 24.66 -14.20
C ALA A 202 27.59 23.51 -14.62
N PHE A 203 28.55 23.15 -13.76
CA PHE A 203 29.45 22.02 -13.99
C PHE A 203 28.84 20.67 -13.60
N CYS A 204 27.68 20.64 -12.91
CA CYS A 204 27.00 19.39 -12.65
C CYS A 204 26.47 18.80 -13.98
N PRO A 205 26.88 17.58 -14.36
CA PRO A 205 26.40 16.96 -15.58
C PRO A 205 24.88 16.76 -15.50
N GLY A 206 24.22 16.85 -16.66
CA GLY A 206 22.85 16.34 -16.76
C GLY A 206 22.83 14.85 -16.47
N THR A 207 21.79 14.37 -15.79
CA THR A 207 21.53 12.94 -15.67
C THR A 207 20.74 12.48 -16.90
N THR A 208 21.09 11.32 -17.45
CA THR A 208 20.31 10.62 -18.48
C THR A 208 19.25 9.70 -17.89
N ASP A 209 19.31 9.43 -16.59
CA ASP A 209 18.32 8.59 -15.92
C ASP A 209 17.00 9.35 -15.71
N GLU A 210 15.92 8.81 -16.26
CA GLU A 210 14.59 9.41 -16.21
C GLU A 210 13.90 9.29 -14.84
N SER A 211 14.36 8.40 -13.94
CA SER A 211 13.67 8.15 -12.66
C SER A 211 14.54 8.29 -11.41
N LEU A 212 14.07 9.10 -10.45
CA LEU A 212 14.59 9.18 -9.09
C LEU A 212 13.89 8.12 -8.22
N THR A 213 14.57 7.00 -7.96
CA THR A 213 14.03 5.95 -7.09
C THR A 213 14.37 6.22 -5.61
N ARG A 214 13.55 5.67 -4.70
CA ARG A 214 13.83 5.65 -3.26
C ARG A 214 15.23 5.14 -2.95
N HIS A 215 15.63 4.01 -3.56
CA HIS A 215 16.95 3.40 -3.32
C HIS A 215 18.09 4.29 -3.77
N ARG A 216 17.93 4.97 -4.91
CA ARG A 216 18.94 5.91 -5.40
C ARG A 216 19.10 7.08 -4.44
N LEU A 217 18.00 7.68 -4.00
CA LEU A 217 18.04 8.79 -3.05
C LEU A 217 18.68 8.39 -1.71
N ASP A 218 18.27 7.24 -1.17
CA ASP A 218 18.82 6.67 0.07
C ASP A 218 20.33 6.39 -0.04
N SER A 219 20.77 5.85 -1.19
CA SER A 219 22.18 5.57 -1.47
C SER A 219 23.01 6.85 -1.55
N ILE A 220 22.48 7.91 -2.17
CA ILE A 220 23.13 9.23 -2.25
C ILE A 220 23.29 9.83 -0.85
N LEU A 221 22.22 9.85 -0.05
CA LEU A 221 22.26 10.39 1.32
C LEU A 221 23.24 9.61 2.20
N SER A 222 23.21 8.27 2.11
CA SER A 222 24.14 7.40 2.83
C SER A 222 25.60 7.64 2.41
N ALA A 223 25.85 7.83 1.12
CA ALA A 223 27.19 8.16 0.62
C ALA A 223 27.67 9.52 1.15
N LEU A 224 26.81 10.55 1.11
CA LEU A 224 27.12 11.87 1.65
C LEU A 224 27.40 11.83 3.15
N LYS A 225 26.59 11.09 3.93
CA LYS A 225 26.82 10.89 5.37
C LYS A 225 28.21 10.34 5.66
N ARG A 226 28.68 9.37 4.86
CA ARG A 226 30.03 8.78 5.00
C ARG A 226 31.17 9.74 4.65
N GLN A 227 30.89 10.82 3.91
CA GLN A 227 31.89 11.86 3.60
C GLN A 227 32.00 12.92 4.72
N MET A 228 31.08 12.92 5.69
CA MET A 228 31.14 13.85 6.82
C MET A 228 32.25 13.42 7.79
N LYS A 229 33.23 14.30 8.02
CA LYS A 229 34.33 14.09 8.97
C LYS A 229 34.04 14.82 10.28
N ILE A 230 34.27 14.18 11.43
CA ILE A 230 34.17 14.85 12.75
C ILE A 230 35.55 15.34 13.15
N ILE A 231 35.68 16.65 13.37
CA ILE A 231 36.92 17.30 13.82
C ILE A 231 36.60 18.18 15.03
N SER A 232 37.24 17.91 16.17
CA SER A 232 37.16 18.68 17.42
C SER A 232 35.75 18.97 17.98
N SER A 233 34.71 18.24 17.56
CA SER A 233 33.25 18.41 17.84
C SER A 233 32.41 19.03 16.73
N HIS A 234 32.95 19.24 15.52
CA HIS A 234 32.21 19.77 14.39
C HIS A 234 32.26 18.80 13.21
N GLY A 235 31.21 18.80 12.40
CA GLY A 235 31.10 17.99 11.20
C GLY A 235 31.56 18.83 10.02
N TYR A 236 32.40 18.26 9.18
CA TYR A 236 32.89 18.90 7.96
C TYR A 236 32.65 17.99 6.77
N LEU A 237 31.96 18.53 5.77
CA LEU A 237 31.91 17.95 4.44
C LEU A 237 32.90 18.70 3.55
N GLY A 238 33.75 17.99 2.82
CA GLY A 238 34.85 18.58 2.05
C GLY A 238 36.19 18.48 2.77
N GLU A 239 37.16 19.29 2.36
CA GLU A 239 38.52 19.24 2.87
C GLU A 239 38.80 20.40 3.83
N LEU A 240 39.37 20.09 4.99
CA LEU A 240 39.76 21.05 6.02
C LEU A 240 41.26 20.90 6.28
N HIS A 241 42.05 21.94 6.02
CA HIS A 241 43.49 21.90 6.29
C HIS A 241 43.87 22.38 7.69
N THR A 242 43.18 23.39 8.22
CA THR A 242 43.49 23.98 9.54
C THR A 242 42.24 23.98 10.42
N THR A 243 41.61 25.14 10.61
CA THR A 243 40.54 25.33 11.60
C THR A 243 39.26 25.92 11.03
N SER A 244 39.29 26.44 9.80
CA SER A 244 38.15 27.15 9.20
C SER A 244 37.82 26.67 7.79
N CYS A 245 36.53 26.70 7.43
CA CYS A 245 36.12 26.71 6.03
C CYS A 245 36.30 28.14 5.51
N GLY A 246 37.54 28.53 5.20
CA GLY A 246 37.90 29.91 4.84
C GLY A 246 38.02 30.15 3.33
N CYS A 247 37.94 29.10 2.51
CA CYS A 247 38.17 29.17 1.06
C CYS A 247 39.55 29.78 0.74
N LYS A 248 40.62 29.27 1.34
CA LYS A 248 42.00 29.63 1.02
C LYS A 248 42.86 28.38 1.03
N ASN A 249 44.02 28.42 0.40
CA ASN A 249 44.97 27.31 0.31
C ASN A 249 45.51 26.79 1.65
N ASN A 250 45.45 27.61 2.71
CA ASN A 250 45.79 27.24 4.08
C ASN A 250 44.56 27.08 5.00
N ASP A 251 43.36 27.27 4.46
CA ASP A 251 42.08 26.99 5.11
C ASP A 251 41.44 25.73 4.49
N GLY A 252 40.16 25.49 4.75
CA GLY A 252 39.37 24.44 4.10
C GLY A 252 38.44 24.94 2.99
N LEU A 253 38.17 24.04 2.03
CA LEU A 253 37.01 24.09 1.14
C LEU A 253 36.00 23.07 1.64
N CYS A 254 35.16 23.54 2.54
CA CYS A 254 34.25 22.70 3.30
C CYS A 254 32.95 23.39 3.66
N VAL A 255 32.01 22.56 4.10
CA VAL A 255 30.76 22.94 4.74
C VAL A 255 30.81 22.46 6.19
N LYS A 256 30.49 23.35 7.13
CA LYS A 256 30.58 23.10 8.57
C LYS A 256 29.20 22.87 9.20
N TYR A 257 29.10 21.85 10.03
CA TYR A 257 28.02 21.65 11.01
C TYR A 257 28.64 21.72 12.41
N THR A 258 28.43 22.81 13.18
CA THR A 258 28.99 22.83 14.55
C THR A 258 28.22 21.98 15.53
N SER A 259 28.97 21.45 16.49
CA SER A 259 28.51 20.48 17.46
C SER A 259 27.99 19.19 16.85
N PHE A 260 28.38 18.83 15.62
CA PHE A 260 28.00 17.54 15.03
C PHE A 260 28.60 16.40 15.84
N THR A 261 27.74 15.52 16.35
CA THR A 261 28.13 14.34 17.13
C THR A 261 27.77 13.03 16.43
N GLY A 262 27.00 13.10 15.34
CA GLY A 262 26.42 11.93 14.68
C GLY A 262 25.29 11.28 15.48
N LYS A 263 24.74 11.98 16.49
CA LYS A 263 23.62 11.56 17.34
C LYS A 263 22.47 12.56 17.27
N ASP A 264 21.29 12.15 17.72
CA ASP A 264 20.04 12.92 17.66
C ASP A 264 20.19 14.40 18.03
N GLY A 265 19.59 15.28 17.22
CA GLY A 265 19.66 16.74 17.34
C GLY A 265 20.96 17.37 16.81
N LYS A 266 21.99 16.56 16.59
CA LYS A 266 23.32 16.94 16.05
C LYS A 266 23.83 15.88 15.05
N ALA A 267 22.92 15.29 14.30
CA ALA A 267 23.16 14.24 13.32
C ALA A 267 23.15 14.79 11.89
N PHE A 268 23.50 13.92 10.93
CA PHE A 268 23.45 14.27 9.50
C PHE A 268 22.01 14.57 9.06
N GLU A 269 21.07 13.84 9.64
CA GLU A 269 19.64 13.94 9.39
C GLU A 269 19.02 15.27 9.86
N ASP A 270 19.70 16.02 10.72
CA ASP A 270 19.23 17.33 11.19
C ASP A 270 19.54 18.46 10.20
N ILE A 271 20.41 18.23 9.21
CA ILE A 271 20.66 19.19 8.14
C ILE A 271 19.35 19.40 7.35
N PRO A 272 18.83 20.63 7.18
CA PRO A 272 17.45 20.84 6.71
C PRO A 272 17.10 20.18 5.36
N TRP A 273 18.00 20.26 4.38
CA TRP A 273 17.80 19.62 3.09
C TRP A 273 17.98 18.10 3.17
N VAL A 274 18.83 17.58 4.07
CA VAL A 274 18.95 16.14 4.33
C VAL A 274 17.66 15.63 4.97
N MET A 275 17.17 16.29 6.02
CA MET A 275 15.92 15.96 6.70
C MET A 275 14.78 15.82 5.70
N THR A 276 14.64 16.82 4.82
CA THR A 276 13.61 16.82 3.77
C THR A 276 13.72 15.59 2.86
N LEU A 277 14.93 15.27 2.38
CA LEU A 277 15.15 14.13 1.49
C LEU A 277 15.01 12.78 2.22
N SER A 278 15.43 12.68 3.49
CA SER A 278 15.28 11.50 4.34
C SER A 278 13.81 11.21 4.67
N THR A 279 13.01 12.25 4.93
CA THR A 279 11.55 12.13 5.08
C THR A 279 10.93 11.58 3.80
N LEU A 280 11.31 12.13 2.64
CA LEU A 280 10.84 11.63 1.35
C LEU A 280 11.19 10.14 1.13
N VAL A 281 12.42 9.72 1.47
CA VAL A 281 12.81 8.29 1.42
C VAL A 281 11.91 7.42 2.29
N SER A 282 11.60 7.89 3.51
CA SER A 282 10.75 7.20 4.47
C SER A 282 9.30 7.12 3.99
N GLU A 283 8.74 8.21 3.48
CA GLU A 283 7.39 8.24 2.91
C GLU A 283 7.25 7.30 1.71
N LEU A 284 8.23 7.29 0.79
CA LEU A 284 8.25 6.36 -0.33
C LEU A 284 8.33 4.88 0.12
N LYS A 285 9.06 4.60 1.20
CA LYS A 285 9.13 3.24 1.80
C LYS A 285 7.78 2.82 2.35
N GLU A 286 7.14 3.67 3.17
CA GLU A 286 5.86 3.36 3.79
C GLU A 286 4.73 3.28 2.75
N ARG A 287 4.72 4.16 1.75
CA ARG A 287 3.77 4.06 0.63
C ARG A 287 3.87 2.73 -0.09
N LYS A 288 5.09 2.27 -0.39
CA LYS A 288 5.30 0.97 -1.06
C LYS A 288 4.79 -0.18 -0.20
N LYS A 289 5.09 -0.18 1.10
CA LYS A 289 4.60 -1.20 2.05
C LYS A 289 3.06 -1.20 2.12
N ALA A 290 2.47 -0.01 2.25
CA ALA A 290 1.02 0.17 2.29
C ALA A 290 0.35 -0.26 0.98
N ALA A 291 0.95 0.01 -0.18
CA ALA A 291 0.44 -0.42 -1.48
C ALA A 291 0.39 -1.95 -1.61
N ILE A 292 1.45 -2.65 -1.19
CA ILE A 292 1.49 -4.12 -1.17
C ILE A 292 0.39 -4.67 -0.24
N GLN A 293 0.27 -4.11 0.98
CA GLN A 293 -0.77 -4.53 1.92
C GLN A 293 -2.19 -4.23 1.40
N ALA A 294 -2.40 -3.09 0.76
CA ALA A 294 -3.68 -2.71 0.19
C ALA A 294 -4.09 -3.63 -0.97
N SER A 295 -3.13 -4.07 -1.79
CA SER A 295 -3.35 -5.06 -2.85
C SER A 295 -3.80 -6.40 -2.26
N PHE A 296 -3.07 -6.90 -1.26
CA PHE A 296 -3.43 -8.15 -0.58
C PHE A 296 -4.81 -8.10 0.08
N LEU A 297 -5.15 -6.98 0.75
CA LEU A 297 -6.48 -6.76 1.32
C LEU A 297 -7.57 -6.63 0.24
N ALA A 298 -7.24 -6.14 -0.95
CA ALA A 298 -8.18 -6.10 -2.06
C ALA A 298 -8.50 -7.50 -2.59
N GLU A 299 -7.51 -8.38 -2.70
CA GLU A 299 -7.72 -9.79 -3.08
C GLU A 299 -8.58 -10.53 -2.04
N GLN A 300 -8.32 -10.34 -0.74
CA GLN A 300 -9.17 -10.91 0.31
C GLN A 300 -10.61 -10.39 0.24
N LEU A 301 -10.80 -9.10 -0.06
CA LEU A 301 -12.14 -8.53 -0.23
C LEU A 301 -12.88 -9.18 -1.41
N ILE A 302 -12.18 -9.47 -2.51
CA ILE A 302 -12.75 -10.19 -3.67
C ILE A 302 -13.12 -11.62 -3.27
N ALA A 303 -12.24 -12.33 -2.55
CA ALA A 303 -12.49 -13.70 -2.11
C ALA A 303 -13.69 -13.80 -1.14
N GLU A 304 -13.81 -12.89 -0.17
CA GLU A 304 -14.96 -12.85 0.74
C GLU A 304 -16.25 -12.47 0.01
N LYS A 305 -16.17 -11.57 -0.98
CA LYS A 305 -17.30 -11.29 -1.87
C LYS A 305 -17.70 -12.57 -2.62
N ASP A 306 -16.78 -13.25 -3.29
CA ASP A 306 -17.10 -14.47 -4.04
C ASP A 306 -17.62 -15.59 -3.12
N THR A 307 -17.13 -15.69 -1.89
CA THR A 307 -17.66 -16.59 -0.86
C THR A 307 -19.12 -16.26 -0.53
N ALA A 308 -19.45 -14.97 -0.34
CA ALA A 308 -20.83 -14.53 -0.12
C ALA A 308 -21.75 -14.87 -1.31
N TYR A 309 -21.26 -14.76 -2.55
CA TYR A 309 -22.03 -15.15 -3.75
C TYR A 309 -22.16 -16.68 -3.88
N SER A 310 -21.15 -17.47 -3.53
CA SER A 310 -21.21 -18.95 -3.62
C SER A 310 -22.17 -19.58 -2.60
N LEU A 311 -22.31 -18.95 -1.43
CA LEU A 311 -23.23 -19.39 -0.38
C LEU A 311 -24.69 -19.46 -0.88
N ALA A 312 -25.05 -18.52 -1.75
CA ALA A 312 -26.35 -18.43 -2.39
C ALA A 312 -26.60 -19.53 -3.45
N GLU A 313 -25.56 -20.08 -4.07
CA GLU A 313 -25.67 -21.26 -4.93
C GLU A 313 -25.85 -22.54 -4.12
N THR A 314 -25.20 -22.64 -2.95
CA THR A 314 -25.33 -23.82 -2.06
C THR A 314 -26.68 -23.90 -1.34
N THR A 315 -27.38 -22.78 -1.10
CA THR A 315 -28.69 -22.78 -0.44
C THR A 315 -29.73 -23.57 -1.25
N LYS A 316 -29.67 -23.49 -2.59
CA LYS A 316 -30.48 -24.31 -3.52
C LYS A 316 -30.23 -25.82 -3.44
N GLN A 317 -29.06 -26.26 -2.97
CA GLN A 317 -28.75 -27.69 -2.86
C GLN A 317 -29.21 -28.29 -1.53
N ALA A 318 -29.44 -27.46 -0.50
CA ALA A 318 -29.96 -27.91 0.79
C ALA A 318 -31.47 -28.23 0.73
N GLU A 319 -32.25 -27.51 -0.09
CA GLU A 319 -33.68 -27.80 -0.29
C GLU A 319 -33.91 -29.19 -0.90
N ASN A 320 -33.06 -29.61 -1.85
CA ASN A 320 -33.10 -30.98 -2.41
C ASN A 320 -32.77 -32.08 -1.38
N LEU A 321 -32.26 -31.73 -0.19
CA LEU A 321 -32.09 -32.69 0.91
C LEU A 321 -33.26 -32.71 1.89
N VAL A 322 -34.04 -31.63 2.01
CA VAL A 322 -35.15 -31.52 2.97
C VAL A 322 -36.48 -31.99 2.34
N GLU A 323 -36.69 -31.80 1.04
CA GLU A 323 -37.89 -32.27 0.34
C GLU A 323 -37.98 -33.81 0.24
N VAL A 324 -36.89 -34.53 0.53
CA VAL A 324 -36.89 -36.00 0.63
C VAL A 324 -37.36 -36.50 2.01
N THR A 325 -37.67 -35.60 2.96
CA THR A 325 -37.96 -36.00 4.35
C THR A 325 -39.35 -35.68 4.90
N SER A 326 -40.27 -35.08 4.11
CA SER A 326 -41.59 -34.73 4.65
C SER A 326 -42.77 -35.63 4.30
N ASP A 327 -42.59 -36.72 3.53
CA ASP A 327 -43.68 -37.70 3.33
C ASP A 327 -43.25 -39.12 3.74
N GLY A 328 -43.80 -39.58 4.87
CA GLY A 328 -43.92 -41.00 5.22
C GLY A 328 -42.83 -41.60 6.12
N GLU A 329 -43.27 -41.99 7.32
CA GLU A 329 -42.70 -42.97 8.27
C GLU A 329 -41.24 -43.45 8.07
N GLY A 330 -40.44 -43.23 9.12
CA GLY A 330 -39.08 -43.71 9.21
C GLY A 330 -38.95 -45.23 9.13
N THR A 331 -38.53 -45.75 7.97
CA THR A 331 -37.88 -47.07 7.79
C THR A 331 -36.94 -47.10 6.55
N GLY A 332 -36.21 -46.03 6.25
CA GLY A 332 -35.46 -45.94 4.98
C GLY A 332 -34.08 -46.63 4.87
N SER A 333 -33.39 -46.90 5.98
CA SER A 333 -31.96 -47.29 5.91
C SER A 333 -31.72 -48.81 5.74
N LYS A 334 -32.67 -49.68 6.13
CA LYS A 334 -32.52 -51.14 5.96
C LYS A 334 -33.08 -51.67 4.64
N GLN A 335 -34.06 -50.99 4.03
CA GLN A 335 -34.68 -51.44 2.78
C GLN A 335 -33.81 -51.15 1.54
N GLN A 336 -33.06 -50.03 1.53
CA GLN A 336 -32.23 -49.63 0.38
C GLN A 336 -30.97 -50.50 0.17
N SER A 337 -30.50 -51.19 1.20
CA SER A 337 -29.41 -52.18 1.09
C SER A 337 -29.91 -53.52 0.54
N GLY A 338 -31.16 -53.89 0.83
CA GLY A 338 -31.79 -55.14 0.37
C GLY A 338 -31.95 -55.19 -1.15
N ASP A 339 -32.43 -54.11 -1.78
CA ASP A 339 -32.72 -54.07 -3.22
C ASP A 339 -31.49 -54.29 -4.12
N CYS A 340 -30.31 -53.74 -3.77
CA CYS A 340 -29.10 -54.01 -4.57
C CYS A 340 -28.62 -55.47 -4.40
N MET A 341 -28.87 -56.12 -3.25
CA MET A 341 -28.43 -57.48 -2.97
C MET A 341 -29.27 -58.56 -3.68
N THR A 342 -30.54 -58.27 -3.98
CA THR A 342 -31.44 -59.19 -4.71
C THR A 342 -31.09 -59.32 -6.20
N HIS A 343 -30.36 -58.36 -6.76
CA HIS A 343 -30.01 -58.29 -8.20
C HIS A 343 -28.51 -58.46 -8.49
N LYS A 344 -27.76 -59.02 -7.53
CA LYS A 344 -26.29 -59.22 -7.57
C LYS A 344 -25.76 -60.13 -8.69
N ASP A 345 -26.64 -60.72 -9.49
CA ASP A 345 -26.30 -61.64 -10.58
C ASP A 345 -26.72 -61.12 -11.97
N ASN A 346 -27.39 -59.96 -12.04
CA ASN A 346 -27.85 -59.38 -13.30
C ASN A 346 -27.48 -57.89 -13.42
N LYS A 347 -26.41 -57.62 -14.19
CA LYS A 347 -25.87 -56.27 -14.44
C LYS A 347 -26.94 -55.30 -14.95
N THR A 348 -27.76 -55.72 -15.90
CA THR A 348 -28.74 -54.86 -16.58
C THR A 348 -29.86 -54.41 -15.65
N VAL A 349 -30.24 -55.26 -14.68
CA VAL A 349 -31.25 -54.93 -13.67
C VAL A 349 -30.67 -54.01 -12.60
N CYS A 350 -29.42 -54.25 -12.17
CA CYS A 350 -28.73 -53.42 -11.17
C CYS A 350 -28.43 -52.00 -11.67
N GLU A 351 -28.05 -51.84 -12.95
CA GLU A 351 -27.77 -50.52 -13.53
C GLU A 351 -29.05 -49.69 -13.79
N LYS A 352 -30.21 -50.35 -13.95
CA LYS A 352 -31.52 -49.68 -14.07
C LYS A 352 -32.04 -49.16 -12.73
N THR A 353 -31.61 -49.74 -11.61
CA THR A 353 -31.84 -49.16 -10.30
C THR A 353 -30.92 -47.94 -10.18
N GLU A 354 -31.43 -46.73 -10.45
CA GLU A 354 -30.65 -45.48 -10.51
C GLU A 354 -29.74 -45.22 -9.30
N LYS A 355 -29.98 -45.95 -8.20
CA LYS A 355 -29.36 -45.90 -6.87
C LYS A 355 -28.14 -46.83 -6.68
N CYS A 356 -27.94 -47.86 -7.51
CA CYS A 356 -26.81 -48.81 -7.40
C CYS A 356 -25.82 -48.61 -8.57
N LYS A 357 -24.55 -49.01 -8.41
CA LYS A 357 -23.57 -49.09 -9.51
C LYS A 357 -22.86 -50.44 -9.51
N TRP A 358 -22.90 -51.12 -10.65
CA TRP A 358 -22.25 -52.41 -10.85
C TRP A 358 -20.75 -52.21 -11.15
N GLU A 359 -19.87 -52.79 -10.32
CA GLU A 359 -18.41 -52.64 -10.47
C GLU A 359 -17.72 -53.91 -11.00
N GLY A 360 -18.48 -54.96 -11.34
CA GLY A 360 -17.97 -56.20 -11.93
C GLY A 360 -17.78 -57.34 -10.92
N LYS A 361 -17.46 -58.54 -11.42
CA LYS A 361 -17.09 -59.71 -10.60
C LYS A 361 -15.59 -59.76 -10.42
N THR A 362 -15.14 -59.96 -9.18
CA THR A 362 -13.74 -60.27 -8.84
C THR A 362 -13.73 -61.56 -8.04
N GLY A 363 -13.40 -62.67 -8.70
CA GLY A 363 -13.56 -64.01 -8.12
C GLY A 363 -15.02 -64.43 -7.93
N ASN A 364 -15.30 -65.24 -6.89
CA ASN A 364 -16.64 -65.75 -6.58
C ASN A 364 -17.57 -64.74 -5.88
N SER A 365 -17.17 -63.47 -5.77
CA SER A 365 -18.00 -62.40 -5.19
C SER A 365 -18.18 -61.22 -6.15
N THR A 366 -19.42 -60.73 -6.21
CA THR A 366 -19.79 -59.51 -6.94
C THR A 366 -19.60 -58.30 -6.00
N ASN A 367 -18.88 -57.26 -6.45
CA ASN A 367 -18.75 -56.01 -5.70
C ASN A 367 -19.85 -55.00 -6.10
N LEU A 368 -20.59 -54.49 -5.11
CA LEU A 368 -21.66 -53.51 -5.27
C LEU A 368 -21.41 -52.32 -4.35
N ASN A 369 -21.59 -51.09 -4.85
CA ASN A 369 -21.47 -49.86 -4.06
C ASN A 369 -22.65 -48.91 -4.31
N LEU A 370 -23.08 -48.22 -3.25
CA LEU A 370 -24.05 -47.11 -3.34
C LEU A 370 -23.35 -45.86 -3.88
N LYS A 371 -23.93 -45.21 -4.89
CA LYS A 371 -23.33 -44.02 -5.53
C LYS A 371 -22.99 -42.89 -4.52
N ARG A 372 -23.81 -42.71 -3.48
CA ARG A 372 -23.64 -41.67 -2.44
C ARG A 372 -22.38 -41.83 -1.58
N GLU A 373 -21.77 -43.01 -1.52
CA GLU A 373 -20.65 -43.29 -0.60
C GLU A 373 -19.29 -42.84 -1.16
N LYS A 374 -19.13 -42.77 -2.49
CA LYS A 374 -17.93 -42.22 -3.14
C LYS A 374 -17.87 -40.68 -3.05
N ASP A 375 -19.00 -40.00 -3.19
CA ASP A 375 -19.06 -38.54 -3.10
C ASP A 375 -18.71 -38.02 -1.71
N ARG A 376 -19.09 -38.79 -0.66
CA ARG A 376 -18.72 -38.49 0.73
C ARG A 376 -17.22 -38.62 0.99
N LYS A 377 -16.52 -39.56 0.32
CA LYS A 377 -15.05 -39.70 0.41
C LYS A 377 -14.31 -38.59 -0.33
N HIS A 378 -14.82 -38.18 -1.49
CA HIS A 378 -14.22 -37.09 -2.28
C HIS A 378 -14.35 -35.72 -1.58
N ASN A 379 -15.49 -35.47 -0.93
CA ASN A 379 -15.72 -34.22 -0.18
C ASN A 379 -14.88 -34.15 1.11
N LYS A 380 -14.65 -35.28 1.80
CA LYS A 380 -13.72 -35.37 2.94
C LYS A 380 -12.27 -35.03 2.56
N GLN A 381 -11.82 -35.44 1.37
CA GLN A 381 -10.49 -35.10 0.86
C GLN A 381 -10.35 -33.60 0.55
N ARG A 382 -11.40 -32.96 0.01
CA ARG A 382 -11.43 -31.51 -0.21
C ARG A 382 -11.38 -30.69 1.09
N HIS A 383 -12.10 -31.13 2.12
CA HIS A 383 -12.08 -30.47 3.44
C HIS A 383 -10.72 -30.60 4.15
N GLN A 384 -10.00 -31.71 3.98
CA GLN A 384 -8.65 -31.87 4.55
C GLN A 384 -7.60 -30.98 3.88
N ILE A 385 -7.77 -30.64 2.59
CA ILE A 385 -6.90 -29.69 1.88
C ILE A 385 -7.12 -28.26 2.38
N HIS A 386 -8.37 -27.89 2.67
CA HIS A 386 -8.70 -26.56 3.19
C HIS A 386 -8.17 -26.34 4.63
N ASN A 387 -8.16 -27.39 5.45
CA ASN A 387 -7.61 -27.34 6.82
C ASN A 387 -6.07 -27.25 6.86
N LYS A 388 -5.36 -27.72 5.82
CA LYS A 388 -3.89 -27.53 5.71
C LYS A 388 -3.49 -26.09 5.36
N GLY A 389 -4.43 -25.25 4.94
CA GLY A 389 -4.23 -23.81 4.71
C GLY A 389 -4.33 -22.93 5.96
N GLN A 390 -4.70 -23.51 7.11
CA GLN A 390 -4.73 -22.81 8.40
C GLN A 390 -3.65 -23.37 9.33
N ILE A 391 -2.43 -22.81 9.26
CA ILE A 391 -1.44 -22.96 10.34
C ILE A 391 -0.82 -21.59 10.69
N ASN A 392 -1.11 -21.20 11.93
CA ASN A 392 -0.41 -20.35 12.90
C ASN A 392 0.00 -18.90 12.62
N SER A 393 -0.65 -18.03 13.40
CA SER A 393 -0.10 -16.82 13.98
C SER A 393 1.16 -17.10 14.80
N ASN A 394 2.32 -17.01 14.17
CA ASN A 394 3.53 -16.51 14.81
C ASN A 394 4.51 -16.05 13.73
N VAL A 395 5.12 -14.89 13.97
CA VAL A 395 6.01 -14.20 13.06
C VAL A 395 7.17 -15.13 12.68
N ASN A 396 7.12 -15.72 11.48
CA ASN A 396 8.31 -16.19 10.79
C ASN A 396 8.09 -16.17 9.27
N TYR A 397 9.07 -15.58 8.59
CA TYR A 397 9.09 -15.28 7.17
C TYR A 397 8.91 -16.57 6.34
N ASN A 398 7.81 -16.69 5.60
CA ASN A 398 7.60 -17.77 4.62
C ASN A 398 8.11 -17.32 3.23
N PRO A 399 9.18 -17.93 2.69
CA PRO A 399 9.73 -17.57 1.39
C PRO A 399 8.84 -18.00 0.19
N ASN A 400 7.75 -18.74 0.42
CA ASN A 400 6.85 -19.27 -0.61
C ASN A 400 5.47 -18.59 -0.68
N ALA A 401 5.31 -17.37 -0.14
CA ALA A 401 4.13 -16.57 -0.44
C ALA A 401 4.09 -16.21 -1.94
N PRO A 402 2.93 -16.25 -2.64
CA PRO A 402 2.85 -15.92 -4.05
C PRO A 402 3.36 -14.49 -4.27
N ARG A 403 4.55 -14.37 -4.86
CA ARG A 403 5.07 -13.09 -5.33
C ARG A 403 4.33 -12.77 -6.62
N LEU A 404 3.60 -11.65 -6.65
CA LEU A 404 3.02 -11.13 -7.89
C LEU A 404 4.16 -10.71 -8.81
N LEU A 405 4.53 -11.61 -9.72
CA LEU A 405 5.42 -11.38 -10.84
C LEU A 405 4.57 -10.94 -12.05
N ASN A 406 5.07 -10.02 -12.87
CA ASN A 406 4.45 -9.76 -14.17
C ASN A 406 4.72 -10.91 -15.16
N GLU A 407 4.17 -10.83 -16.38
CA GLU A 407 4.25 -11.86 -17.44
C GLU A 407 5.69 -12.29 -17.81
N ASN A 408 6.70 -11.54 -17.35
CA ASN A 408 8.13 -11.82 -17.55
C ASN A 408 8.89 -12.22 -16.26
N GLY A 409 8.19 -12.59 -15.18
CA GLY A 409 8.83 -13.14 -13.98
C GLY A 409 9.56 -12.10 -13.11
N LYS A 410 9.32 -10.79 -13.29
CA LYS A 410 9.88 -9.74 -12.42
C LYS A 410 8.85 -9.27 -11.39
N ILE A 411 9.31 -9.04 -10.16
CA ILE A 411 8.53 -8.37 -9.10
C ILE A 411 8.10 -7.01 -9.63
N MET A 412 6.79 -6.71 -9.62
CA MET A 412 6.29 -5.38 -9.99
C MET A 412 6.80 -4.34 -8.99
N LEU A 413 7.92 -3.70 -9.34
CA LEU A 413 8.30 -2.42 -8.80
C LEU A 413 7.34 -1.41 -9.43
N ALA A 414 6.53 -0.74 -8.61
CA ALA A 414 5.82 0.44 -9.05
C ALA A 414 6.85 1.47 -9.52
N GLU A 415 7.07 1.54 -10.83
CA GLU A 415 7.59 2.75 -11.47
C GLU A 415 6.52 3.81 -11.31
N ILE A 416 6.90 4.94 -10.72
CA ILE A 416 6.08 6.14 -10.69
C ILE A 416 6.39 6.83 -12.02
N PRO A 417 5.47 6.86 -13.00
CA PRO A 417 5.68 7.68 -14.18
C PRO A 417 5.59 9.14 -13.72
N LEU A 418 6.74 9.80 -13.68
CA LEU A 418 6.82 11.24 -13.77
C LEU A 418 6.87 11.56 -15.27
N PHE A 419 6.18 12.62 -15.69
CA PHE A 419 6.02 13.13 -17.06
C PHE A 419 4.76 12.66 -17.82
N SER A 420 3.80 13.58 -17.87
CA SER A 420 3.20 14.06 -19.13
C SER A 420 3.11 15.57 -19.04
#